data_AF-A0A955MEU4-F1
#
_entry.id   AF-A0A955MEU4-F1
#
_cell.length_a   1.000
_cell.length_b   1.000
_cell.length_c   1.000
_cell.angle_alpha   90.00
_cell.angle_beta   90.00
_cell.angle_gamma   90.00
#
_symmetry.space_group_name_H-M   'P 1'
#
loop_
_entity.id
_entity.type
_entity.pdbx_description
1 polymer ?
#
loop_
_entity_poly.entity_id
_entity_poly.type
_entity_poly.pdbx_seq_one_letter_code
_entity_poly.pdbx_strand_id
1 'polypeptide(L)'
;AEKSGVSHFTSKNEIECFQDIRRLLSYLPLNNMDPVPKYEFDEREEKDLSDLNEFMPDNPNKPYDIKDVINKIVDTDSFFEVHEGYAQNIVVGFARMAGRSIGIVANQPLVLAGVLDIASSVKAARFVRFCDAFNVPLLVFEDVPGFLPGTDQEWRGIIRQGAKLLYAFCEATVPKITVITRKAYGGAYDVMNSKHVRGDVNLAWPSAEIAVMGPKGAAEIIFKKEIKSADDQ
;
A
#
# COMPACT_ATOMS: atom_id res chain seq x y z
N ALA A 1 -7.47 19.21 -3.89
CA ALA A 1 -6.85 18.00 -3.32
C ALA A 1 -6.18 17.10 -4.36
N GLU A 2 -6.78 16.92 -5.55
CA GLU A 2 -6.43 15.83 -6.47
C GLU A 2 -5.18 16.04 -7.36
N LYS A 3 -4.70 17.28 -7.55
CA LYS A 3 -3.60 17.58 -8.49
C LYS A 3 -2.25 17.83 -7.82
N SER A 4 -2.20 18.74 -6.85
CA SER A 4 -0.92 19.21 -6.28
C SER A 4 -0.38 18.32 -5.16
N GLY A 5 -1.20 17.46 -4.54
CA GLY A 5 -0.81 16.65 -3.38
C GLY A 5 -0.57 17.46 -2.10
N VAL A 6 -1.05 18.71 -2.04
CA VAL A 6 -0.85 19.60 -0.88
C VAL A 6 -1.87 19.34 0.24
N SER A 7 -3.09 18.91 -0.11
CA SER A 7 -4.19 18.74 0.85
C SER A 7 -4.45 17.27 1.13
N HIS A 8 -4.36 16.87 2.39
CA HIS A 8 -4.55 15.50 2.87
C HIS A 8 -6.03 15.07 2.91
N PHE A 9 -6.92 15.99 3.31
CA PHE A 9 -8.35 15.75 3.44
C PHE A 9 -9.14 16.84 2.69
N THR A 10 -10.40 16.55 2.38
CA THR A 10 -11.34 17.52 1.82
C THR A 10 -12.72 17.20 2.37
N SER A 11 -13.26 18.10 3.17
CA SER A 11 -14.58 17.96 3.80
C SER A 11 -15.58 18.85 3.07
N LYS A 12 -16.87 18.48 3.05
CA LYS A 12 -17.88 19.24 2.29
C LYS A 12 -18.23 20.57 2.93
N ASN A 13 -18.06 20.67 4.25
CA ASN A 13 -18.37 21.84 5.06
C ASN A 13 -17.52 21.85 6.35
N GLU A 14 -17.61 22.94 7.12
CA GLU A 14 -16.84 23.13 8.35
C GLU A 14 -17.19 22.11 9.45
N ILE A 15 -18.45 21.69 9.55
CA ILE A 15 -18.90 20.73 10.56
C ILE A 15 -18.24 19.38 10.31
N GLU A 16 -18.26 18.90 9.06
CA GLU A 16 -17.57 17.68 8.66
C GLU A 16 -16.05 17.82 8.87
N CYS A 17 -15.47 18.98 8.55
CA CYS A 17 -14.04 19.24 8.80
C CYS A 17 -13.66 19.07 10.27
N PHE A 18 -14.46 19.61 11.20
CA PHE A 18 -14.21 19.42 12.63
C PHE A 18 -14.40 17.98 13.09
N GLN A 19 -15.32 17.23 12.48
CA GLN A 19 -15.49 15.80 12.74
C GLN A 19 -14.29 15.00 12.23
N ASP A 20 -13.81 15.29 11.02
CA ASP A 20 -12.63 14.67 10.41
C ASP A 20 -11.37 14.94 11.24
N ILE A 21 -11.20 16.16 11.78
CA ILE A 21 -10.09 16.50 12.68
C ILE A 21 -10.17 15.66 13.96
N ARG A 22 -11.35 15.56 14.60
CA ARG A 22 -11.52 14.73 15.80
C ARG A 22 -11.24 13.26 15.51
N ARG A 23 -11.72 12.77 14.36
CA ARG A 23 -11.46 11.40 13.89
C ARG A 23 -9.96 11.20 13.65
N LEU A 24 -9.26 12.11 12.99
CA LEU A 24 -7.81 12.05 12.80
C LEU A 24 -7.07 11.96 14.13
N LEU A 25 -7.35 12.88 15.07
CA LEU A 25 -6.71 12.91 16.38
C LEU A 25 -6.96 11.63 17.18
N SER A 26 -8.07 10.92 16.93
CA SER A 26 -8.36 9.64 17.57
C SER A 26 -7.43 8.49 17.14
N TYR A 27 -6.65 8.64 16.06
CA TYR A 27 -5.65 7.63 15.66
C TYR A 27 -4.24 7.94 16.14
N LEU A 28 -4.02 9.14 16.69
CA LEU A 28 -2.69 9.65 16.97
C LEU A 28 -2.43 9.67 18.47
N PRO A 29 -1.20 9.36 18.91
CA PRO A 29 -0.79 9.69 20.26
C PRO A 29 -0.71 11.22 20.42
N LEU A 30 -0.76 11.71 21.66
CA LEU A 30 -0.64 13.15 21.93
C LEU A 30 0.76 13.70 21.60
N ASN A 31 1.78 12.83 21.65
CA ASN A 31 3.17 13.14 21.31
C ASN A 31 3.92 11.84 20.95
N ASN A 32 5.20 11.94 20.57
CA ASN A 32 6.01 10.80 20.12
C ASN A 32 6.54 9.89 21.26
N MET A 33 6.32 10.23 22.52
CA MET A 33 6.67 9.41 23.68
C MET A 33 5.50 8.56 24.17
N ASP A 34 4.27 8.93 23.79
CA ASP A 34 3.06 8.23 24.17
C ASP A 34 2.81 7.01 23.26
N PRO A 35 2.21 5.94 23.80
CA PRO A 35 1.75 4.83 22.98
C PRO A 35 0.57 5.25 22.11
N VAL A 36 0.35 4.53 21.01
CA VAL A 36 -0.87 4.71 20.22
C VAL A 36 -2.12 4.47 21.06
N PRO A 37 -3.18 5.26 20.87
CA PRO A 37 -4.44 5.06 21.57
C PRO A 37 -4.97 3.62 21.40
N LYS A 38 -5.43 3.03 22.50
CA LYS A 38 -6.17 1.77 22.51
C LYS A 38 -7.62 2.06 22.86
N TYR A 39 -8.53 1.66 21.97
CA TYR A 39 -9.97 1.76 22.17
C TYR A 39 -10.54 0.42 22.62
N GLU A 40 -11.74 0.45 23.20
CA GLU A 40 -12.49 -0.77 23.48
C GLU A 40 -12.71 -1.56 22.20
N PHE A 41 -12.50 -2.86 22.29
CA PHE A 41 -12.66 -3.81 21.20
C PHE A 41 -13.25 -5.08 21.80
N ASP A 42 -14.32 -5.59 21.21
CA ASP A 42 -14.91 -6.85 21.65
C ASP A 42 -14.16 -8.01 20.99
N GLU A 43 -13.31 -8.68 21.76
CA GLU A 43 -12.54 -9.85 21.30
C GLU A 43 -13.45 -11.03 20.89
N ARG A 44 -14.75 -10.98 21.23
CA ARG A 44 -15.74 -12.00 20.81
C ARG A 44 -16.35 -11.70 19.45
N GLU A 45 -16.11 -10.51 18.89
CA GLU A 45 -16.55 -10.17 17.54
C GLU A 45 -15.63 -10.88 16.53
N GLU A 46 -15.92 -12.16 16.28
CA GLU A 46 -15.30 -12.90 15.19
C GLU A 46 -15.85 -12.38 13.86
N LYS A 47 -14.97 -11.80 13.04
CA LYS A 47 -15.31 -11.45 11.66
C LYS A 47 -15.28 -12.71 10.79
N ASP A 48 -16.37 -12.93 10.06
CA ASP A 48 -16.33 -13.89 8.95
C ASP A 48 -15.48 -13.31 7.82
N LEU A 49 -14.31 -13.91 7.61
CA LEU A 49 -13.35 -13.56 6.57
C LEU A 49 -13.29 -14.64 5.48
N SER A 50 -14.23 -15.59 5.49
CA SER A 50 -14.23 -16.74 4.58
C SER A 50 -14.29 -16.32 3.11
N ASP A 51 -14.93 -15.19 2.84
CA ASP A 51 -15.06 -14.61 1.51
C ASP A 51 -13.75 -14.03 0.94
N LEU A 52 -12.73 -13.79 1.78
CA LEU A 52 -11.39 -13.41 1.31
C LEU A 52 -10.68 -14.57 0.58
N ASN A 53 -11.08 -15.83 0.84
CA ASN A 53 -10.51 -16.99 0.15
C ASN A 53 -10.85 -17.00 -1.35
N GLU A 54 -11.97 -16.40 -1.74
CA GLU A 54 -12.46 -16.33 -3.12
C GLU A 54 -12.39 -14.89 -3.69
N PHE A 55 -11.77 -13.96 -2.95
CA PHE A 55 -11.78 -12.56 -3.32
C PHE A 55 -10.89 -12.24 -4.54
N MET A 56 -9.79 -12.98 -4.72
CA MET A 56 -8.87 -12.74 -5.84
C MET A 56 -9.45 -13.17 -7.18
N PRO A 57 -9.50 -12.27 -8.19
CA PRO A 57 -9.95 -12.66 -9.52
C PRO A 57 -9.02 -13.69 -10.18
N ASP A 58 -9.59 -14.77 -10.72
CA ASP A 58 -8.85 -15.77 -11.50
C ASP A 58 -8.16 -15.18 -12.74
N ASN A 59 -8.78 -14.18 -13.36
CA ASN A 59 -8.19 -13.49 -14.50
C ASN A 59 -7.15 -12.47 -14.01
N PRO A 60 -5.85 -12.63 -14.35
CA PRO A 60 -4.77 -11.76 -13.87
C PRO A 60 -4.84 -10.31 -14.37
N ASN A 61 -5.65 -10.07 -15.41
CA ASN A 61 -5.92 -8.75 -15.97
C ASN A 61 -7.12 -8.04 -15.33
N LYS A 62 -7.92 -8.75 -14.52
CA LYS A 62 -9.05 -8.15 -13.83
C LYS A 62 -8.56 -7.44 -12.55
N PRO A 63 -8.76 -6.12 -12.41
CA PRO A 63 -8.44 -5.41 -11.18
C PRO A 63 -9.49 -5.67 -10.10
N TYR A 64 -9.19 -5.25 -8.88
CA TYR A 64 -10.09 -5.27 -7.73
C TYR A 64 -9.81 -4.05 -6.85
N ASP A 65 -10.75 -3.67 -6.00
CA ASP A 65 -10.54 -2.58 -5.04
C ASP A 65 -9.82 -3.10 -3.79
N ILE A 66 -8.62 -2.60 -3.52
CA ILE A 66 -7.89 -2.98 -2.30
C ILE A 66 -8.59 -2.50 -1.02
N LYS A 67 -9.44 -1.46 -1.12
CA LYS A 67 -10.21 -0.96 0.02
C LYS A 67 -11.22 -1.99 0.53
N ASP A 68 -11.72 -2.88 -0.33
CA ASP A 68 -12.61 -3.97 0.08
C ASP A 68 -11.89 -4.95 1.01
N VAL A 69 -10.63 -5.28 0.70
CA VAL A 69 -9.77 -6.13 1.55
C VAL A 69 -9.46 -5.43 2.87
N ILE A 70 -9.07 -4.15 2.79
CA ILE A 70 -8.73 -3.35 3.98
C ILE A 70 -9.92 -3.31 4.95
N ASN A 71 -11.10 -2.92 4.47
CA ASN A 71 -12.30 -2.76 5.31
C ASN A 71 -12.78 -4.08 5.95
N LYS A 72 -12.53 -5.22 5.30
CA LYS A 72 -12.83 -6.54 5.89
C LYS A 72 -11.88 -6.90 7.03
N ILE A 73 -10.58 -6.59 6.88
CA ILE A 73 -9.54 -7.00 7.83
C ILE A 73 -9.48 -6.09 9.06
N VAL A 74 -9.61 -4.76 8.87
CA VAL A 74 -9.51 -3.79 9.97
C VAL A 74 -10.80 -3.73 10.78
N ASP A 75 -10.78 -3.15 11.99
CA ASP A 75 -11.97 -2.98 12.82
C ASP A 75 -13.07 -2.22 12.06
N THR A 76 -14.33 -2.56 12.33
CA THR A 76 -15.51 -2.02 11.60
C THR A 76 -15.52 -0.48 11.63
N ASP A 77 -15.81 0.14 10.47
CA ASP A 77 -15.84 1.60 10.28
C ASP A 77 -14.57 2.36 10.70
N SER A 78 -13.44 1.65 10.80
CA SER A 78 -12.19 2.24 11.29
C SER A 78 -11.27 2.79 10.20
N PHE A 79 -11.42 2.40 8.93
CA PHE A 79 -10.55 2.92 7.87
C PHE A 79 -10.84 4.40 7.58
N PHE A 80 -9.80 5.22 7.61
CA PHE A 80 -9.83 6.66 7.37
C PHE A 80 -8.69 7.05 6.43
N GLU A 81 -9.03 7.24 5.16
CA GLU A 81 -8.07 7.42 4.08
C GLU A 81 -7.46 8.82 4.04
N VAL A 82 -6.15 8.88 3.80
CA VAL A 82 -5.37 10.09 3.65
C VAL A 82 -5.03 10.27 2.17
N HIS A 83 -5.19 11.49 1.65
CA HIS A 83 -4.94 11.78 0.24
C HIS A 83 -5.81 10.92 -0.71
N GLU A 84 -7.08 10.66 -0.36
CA GLU A 84 -7.98 9.79 -1.15
C GLU A 84 -8.09 10.20 -2.63
N GLY A 85 -8.15 11.51 -2.90
CA GLY A 85 -8.23 12.04 -4.27
C GLY A 85 -6.89 12.18 -4.99
N TYR A 86 -5.74 11.90 -4.36
CA TYR A 86 -4.41 12.14 -4.90
C TYR A 86 -3.58 10.86 -5.01
N ALA A 87 -2.93 10.64 -6.15
CA ALA A 87 -2.10 9.45 -6.42
C ALA A 87 -2.84 8.16 -6.05
N GLN A 88 -4.01 7.96 -6.65
CA GLN A 88 -4.98 6.92 -6.27
C GLN A 88 -4.51 5.49 -6.58
N ASN A 89 -3.39 5.33 -7.30
CA ASN A 89 -2.67 4.06 -7.49
C ASN A 89 -2.02 3.52 -6.21
N ILE A 90 -1.95 4.33 -5.14
CA ILE A 90 -1.62 3.87 -3.79
C ILE A 90 -2.61 4.44 -2.78
N VAL A 91 -3.11 3.58 -1.90
CA VAL A 91 -4.00 3.91 -0.79
C VAL A 91 -3.14 4.03 0.47
N VAL A 92 -3.33 5.10 1.23
CA VAL A 92 -2.73 5.25 2.56
C VAL A 92 -3.78 5.80 3.51
N GLY A 93 -3.76 5.37 4.77
CA GLY A 93 -4.78 5.80 5.72
C GLY A 93 -4.60 5.17 7.09
N PHE A 94 -5.35 5.68 8.06
CA PHE A 94 -5.38 5.10 9.40
C PHE A 94 -6.49 4.06 9.51
N ALA A 95 -6.28 3.04 10.32
CA ALA A 95 -7.30 2.09 10.71
C ALA A 95 -7.09 1.64 12.16
N ARG A 96 -7.95 0.75 12.65
CA ARG A 96 -7.71 0.04 13.91
C ARG A 96 -7.69 -1.46 13.69
N MET A 97 -6.88 -2.15 14.48
CA MET A 97 -6.93 -3.60 14.61
C MET A 97 -6.92 -3.95 16.10
N ALA A 98 -7.95 -4.66 16.55
CA ALA A 98 -8.15 -4.98 17.97
C ALA A 98 -8.09 -3.71 18.85
N GLY A 99 -8.71 -2.63 18.39
CA GLY A 99 -8.79 -1.34 19.07
C GLY A 99 -7.52 -0.49 19.00
N ARG A 100 -6.42 -0.97 18.40
CA ARG A 100 -5.14 -0.24 18.29
C ARG A 100 -5.00 0.45 16.94
N SER A 101 -4.59 1.71 16.94
CA SER A 101 -4.34 2.46 15.71
C SER A 101 -3.19 1.87 14.89
N ILE A 102 -3.40 1.74 13.59
CA ILE A 102 -2.40 1.32 12.60
C ILE A 102 -2.45 2.23 11.37
N GLY A 103 -1.34 2.32 10.66
CA GLY A 103 -1.24 2.92 9.34
C GLY A 103 -1.30 1.84 8.25
N ILE A 104 -2.09 2.09 7.22
CA ILE A 104 -2.23 1.23 6.05
C ILE A 104 -1.47 1.84 4.88
N VAL A 105 -0.72 1.03 4.14
CA VAL A 105 -0.15 1.39 2.83
C VAL A 105 -0.47 0.27 1.85
N ALA A 106 -1.15 0.56 0.74
CA ALA A 106 -1.66 -0.48 -0.13
C ALA A 106 -1.66 -0.06 -1.61
N ASN A 107 -1.20 -0.93 -2.52
CA ASN A 107 -1.35 -0.69 -3.95
C ASN A 107 -2.82 -0.77 -4.36
N GLN A 108 -3.26 0.05 -5.33
CA GLN A 108 -4.65 0.06 -5.83
C GLN A 108 -4.70 -0.46 -7.28
N PRO A 109 -5.05 -1.73 -7.51
CA PRO A 109 -5.11 -2.30 -8.85
C PRO A 109 -6.13 -1.63 -9.79
N LEU A 110 -7.19 -1.00 -9.27
CA LEU A 110 -8.15 -0.25 -10.10
C LEU A 110 -7.56 0.98 -10.78
N VAL A 111 -6.45 1.52 -10.25
CA VAL A 111 -5.86 2.76 -10.75
C VAL A 111 -4.44 2.48 -11.24
N LEU A 112 -4.21 2.67 -12.54
CA LEU A 112 -2.92 2.42 -13.20
C LEU A 112 -2.36 1.00 -12.90
N ALA A 113 -3.23 0.02 -12.69
CA ALA A 113 -2.85 -1.36 -12.33
C ALA A 113 -1.98 -1.47 -11.06
N GLY A 114 -2.04 -0.50 -10.15
CA GLY A 114 -1.29 -0.52 -8.88
C GLY A 114 0.20 -0.19 -9.00
N VAL A 115 0.67 0.28 -10.15
CA VAL A 115 2.08 0.68 -10.34
C VAL A 115 2.48 1.80 -9.39
N LEU A 116 3.75 1.80 -8.96
CA LEU A 116 4.33 2.94 -8.28
C LEU A 116 4.76 4.03 -9.28
N ASP A 117 4.60 5.28 -8.93
CA ASP A 117 5.02 6.44 -9.72
C ASP A 117 5.55 7.53 -8.78
N ILE A 118 5.95 8.69 -9.34
CA ILE A 118 6.44 9.81 -8.53
C ILE A 118 5.44 10.22 -7.44
N ALA A 119 4.17 10.32 -7.78
CA ALA A 119 3.15 10.87 -6.89
C ALA A 119 2.81 9.89 -5.76
N SER A 120 2.64 8.61 -6.08
CA SER A 120 2.38 7.56 -5.11
C SER A 120 3.58 7.32 -4.20
N SER A 121 4.80 7.39 -4.73
CA SER A 121 6.03 7.26 -3.93
C SER A 121 6.15 8.37 -2.89
N VAL A 122 5.87 9.64 -3.27
CA VAL A 122 5.91 10.78 -2.34
C VAL A 122 4.77 10.70 -1.30
N LYS A 123 3.55 10.36 -1.75
CA LYS A 123 2.37 10.18 -0.88
C LYS A 123 2.65 9.14 0.20
N ALA A 124 3.07 7.95 -0.20
CA ALA A 124 3.32 6.84 0.73
C ALA A 124 4.53 7.09 1.62
N ALA A 125 5.64 7.63 1.08
CA ALA A 125 6.82 7.91 1.87
C ALA A 125 6.53 8.87 3.03
N ARG A 126 5.76 9.94 2.78
CA ARG A 126 5.40 10.90 3.82
C ARG A 126 4.52 10.26 4.90
N PHE A 127 3.58 9.41 4.49
CA PHE A 127 2.70 8.71 5.42
C PHE A 127 3.45 7.70 6.29
N VAL A 128 4.34 6.90 5.71
CA VAL A 128 5.20 5.94 6.44
C VAL A 128 6.03 6.66 7.50
N ARG A 129 6.74 7.74 7.12
CA ARG A 129 7.54 8.50 8.08
C ARG A 129 6.71 9.15 9.18
N PHE A 130 5.49 9.59 8.86
CA PHE A 130 4.58 10.14 9.88
C PHE A 130 4.16 9.05 10.87
N CYS A 131 3.77 7.87 10.39
CA CYS A 131 3.40 6.76 11.26
C CYS A 131 4.56 6.37 12.18
N ASP A 132 5.77 6.25 11.61
CA ASP A 132 6.97 5.92 12.37
C ASP A 132 7.28 6.95 13.47
N ALA A 133 7.21 8.24 13.15
CA ALA A 133 7.50 9.32 14.09
C ALA A 133 6.54 9.37 15.30
N PHE A 134 5.37 8.75 15.19
CA PHE A 134 4.33 8.71 16.22
C PHE A 134 3.99 7.29 16.66
N ASN A 135 4.93 6.36 16.52
CA ASN A 135 4.80 4.98 17.02
C ASN A 135 3.61 4.19 16.45
N VAL A 136 3.07 4.60 15.29
CA VAL A 136 1.93 3.95 14.64
C VAL A 136 2.45 2.76 13.82
N PRO A 137 2.07 1.50 14.15
CA PRO A 137 2.46 0.33 13.37
C PRO A 137 1.94 0.39 11.94
N LEU A 138 2.65 -0.24 11.01
CA LEU A 138 2.31 -0.25 9.60
C LEU A 138 1.87 -1.64 9.14
N LEU A 139 0.72 -1.70 8.46
CA LEU A 139 0.25 -2.85 7.72
C LEU A 139 0.25 -2.51 6.23
N VAL A 140 0.98 -3.29 5.44
CA VAL A 140 1.24 -3.06 4.03
C VAL A 140 0.56 -4.15 3.21
N PHE A 141 -0.26 -3.76 2.22
CA PHE A 141 -0.84 -4.69 1.25
C PHE A 141 -0.17 -4.50 -0.11
N GLU A 142 0.41 -5.57 -0.64
CA GLU A 142 1.23 -5.51 -1.84
C GLU A 142 0.56 -6.21 -3.04
N ASP A 143 0.26 -5.42 -4.08
CA ASP A 143 -0.10 -5.88 -5.43
C ASP A 143 0.49 -4.89 -6.45
N VAL A 144 1.80 -4.97 -6.64
CA VAL A 144 2.58 -4.04 -7.46
C VAL A 144 3.28 -4.77 -8.62
N PRO A 145 2.95 -4.43 -9.88
CA PRO A 145 3.62 -5.03 -11.04
C PRO A 145 4.94 -4.33 -11.41
N GLY A 146 5.25 -3.19 -10.78
CA GLY A 146 6.44 -2.39 -11.05
C GLY A 146 6.21 -0.89 -10.89
N PHE A 147 7.16 -0.10 -11.41
CA PHE A 147 7.01 1.35 -11.56
C PHE A 147 6.38 1.73 -12.91
N LEU A 148 5.68 2.85 -12.96
CA LEU A 148 5.09 3.39 -14.18
C LEU A 148 6.21 3.77 -15.17
N PRO A 149 6.25 3.17 -16.38
CA PRO A 149 7.22 3.55 -17.39
C PRO A 149 6.86 4.89 -18.04
N GLY A 150 7.87 5.60 -18.55
CA GLY A 150 7.66 6.78 -19.40
C GLY A 150 8.75 7.83 -19.26
N THR A 151 9.05 8.55 -20.34
CA THR A 151 10.07 9.61 -20.35
C THR A 151 9.76 10.73 -19.36
N ASP A 152 8.48 11.06 -19.15
CA ASP A 152 8.06 12.06 -18.15
C ASP A 152 8.47 11.65 -16.72
N GLN A 153 8.28 10.37 -16.35
CA GLN A 153 8.67 9.86 -15.03
C GLN A 153 10.19 9.94 -14.85
N GLU A 154 10.96 9.56 -15.87
CA GLU A 154 12.41 9.63 -15.85
C GLU A 154 12.91 11.08 -15.71
N TRP A 155 12.43 12.00 -16.55
CA TRP A 155 12.86 13.40 -16.53
C TRP A 155 12.47 14.14 -15.26
N ARG A 156 11.33 13.77 -14.65
CA ARG A 156 10.88 14.31 -13.35
C ARG A 156 11.54 13.61 -12.16
N GLY A 157 12.43 12.64 -12.43
CA GLY A 157 13.34 12.06 -11.45
C GLY A 157 12.73 10.94 -10.62
N ILE A 158 12.00 10.01 -11.25
CA ILE A 158 11.42 8.83 -10.58
C ILE A 158 12.42 8.07 -9.72
N ILE A 159 13.69 7.96 -10.12
CA ILE A 159 14.74 7.32 -9.31
C ILE A 159 14.82 7.95 -7.91
N ARG A 160 14.87 9.28 -7.83
CA ARG A 160 14.97 10.00 -6.54
C ARG A 160 13.65 10.03 -5.80
N GLN A 161 12.53 10.11 -6.50
CA GLN A 161 11.19 10.18 -5.88
C GLN A 161 10.75 8.82 -5.36
N GLY A 162 10.95 7.75 -6.13
CA GLY A 162 10.72 6.36 -5.76
C GLY A 162 11.57 5.92 -4.57
N ALA A 163 12.84 6.35 -4.53
CA ALA A 163 13.74 6.07 -3.41
C ALA A 163 13.23 6.65 -2.07
N LYS A 164 12.33 7.65 -2.06
CA LYS A 164 11.76 8.18 -0.82
C LYS A 164 10.93 7.13 -0.08
N LEU A 165 10.16 6.31 -0.81
CA LEU A 165 9.35 5.26 -0.20
C LEU A 165 10.23 4.15 0.36
N LEU A 166 11.23 3.73 -0.42
CA LEU A 166 12.25 2.80 0.05
C LEU A 166 12.93 3.30 1.32
N TYR A 167 13.40 4.56 1.31
CA TYR A 167 14.04 5.17 2.46
C TYR A 167 13.12 5.20 3.68
N ALA A 168 11.85 5.59 3.49
CA ALA A 168 10.88 5.66 4.59
C ALA A 168 10.67 4.31 5.27
N PHE A 169 10.58 3.21 4.51
CA PHE A 169 10.47 1.87 5.09
C PHE A 169 11.78 1.39 5.73
N CYS A 170 12.94 1.65 5.12
CA CYS A 170 14.25 1.30 5.69
C CYS A 170 14.55 2.01 7.02
N GLU A 171 14.15 3.29 7.14
CA GLU A 171 14.33 4.11 8.35
C GLU A 171 13.35 3.70 9.45
N ALA A 172 12.13 3.31 9.09
CA ALA A 172 11.05 3.05 10.04
C ALA A 172 11.37 1.90 11.02
N THR A 173 11.18 2.20 12.30
CA THR A 173 11.45 1.33 13.45
C THR A 173 10.18 0.80 14.12
N VAL A 174 9.02 1.36 13.79
CA VAL A 174 7.72 0.79 14.19
C VAL A 174 7.53 -0.63 13.64
N PRO A 175 6.64 -1.45 14.24
CA PRO A 175 6.28 -2.74 13.69
C PRO A 175 5.71 -2.60 12.28
N LYS A 176 6.21 -3.42 11.34
CA LYS A 176 5.82 -3.42 9.93
C LYS A 176 5.47 -4.82 9.47
N ILE A 177 4.23 -5.02 9.04
CA ILE A 177 3.73 -6.28 8.49
C ILE A 177 3.36 -6.06 7.02
N THR A 178 3.83 -6.93 6.13
CA THR A 178 3.40 -6.95 4.73
C THR A 178 2.57 -8.19 4.43
N VAL A 179 1.50 -8.02 3.68
CA VAL A 179 0.68 -9.08 3.09
C VAL A 179 0.69 -8.90 1.58
N ILE A 180 1.37 -9.80 0.87
CA ILE A 180 1.36 -9.84 -0.59
C ILE A 180 0.08 -10.52 -1.04
N THR A 181 -0.82 -9.77 -1.68
CA THR A 181 -2.13 -10.28 -2.12
C THR A 181 -2.06 -10.89 -3.51
N ARG A 182 -1.26 -10.31 -4.42
CA ARG A 182 -1.11 -10.81 -5.79
C ARG A 182 0.28 -10.51 -6.38
N LYS A 183 0.50 -9.43 -7.11
CA LYS A 183 1.78 -9.20 -7.82
C LYS A 183 2.83 -8.56 -6.91
N ALA A 184 4.06 -9.04 -6.97
CA ALA A 184 5.19 -8.49 -6.24
C ALA A 184 6.45 -8.59 -7.11
N TYR A 185 6.64 -7.61 -8.00
CA TYR A 185 7.67 -7.70 -9.04
C TYR A 185 8.83 -6.70 -8.87
N GLY A 186 10.04 -7.23 -9.03
CA GLY A 186 11.28 -6.47 -9.19
C GLY A 186 11.54 -5.47 -8.07
N GLY A 187 12.09 -4.30 -8.43
CA GLY A 187 12.42 -3.28 -7.43
C GLY A 187 11.21 -2.67 -6.73
N ALA A 188 10.01 -2.76 -7.31
CA ALA A 188 8.80 -2.28 -6.64
C ALA A 188 8.42 -3.19 -5.46
N TYR A 189 8.65 -4.50 -5.57
CA TYR A 189 8.52 -5.42 -4.44
C TYR A 189 9.46 -5.07 -3.30
N ASP A 190 10.74 -4.81 -3.61
CA ASP A 190 11.71 -4.46 -2.58
C ASP A 190 11.30 -3.18 -1.82
N VAL A 191 10.73 -2.20 -2.55
CA VAL A 191 10.24 -0.93 -2.01
C VAL A 191 9.02 -1.09 -1.10
N MET A 192 8.15 -2.08 -1.34
CA MET A 192 6.89 -2.29 -0.60
C MET A 192 7.08 -3.06 0.72
N ASN A 193 8.04 -2.62 1.54
CA ASN A 193 8.34 -3.20 2.86
C ASN A 193 8.71 -4.70 2.81
N SER A 194 9.55 -5.07 1.85
CA SER A 194 10.13 -6.42 1.76
C SER A 194 10.94 -6.79 3.01
N LYS A 195 11.22 -8.08 3.17
CA LYS A 195 12.10 -8.56 4.25
C LYS A 195 13.52 -7.99 4.15
N HIS A 196 13.99 -7.70 2.94
CA HIS A 196 15.32 -7.14 2.68
C HIS A 196 15.48 -5.72 3.24
N VAL A 197 14.36 -4.99 3.39
CA VAL A 197 14.32 -3.62 3.93
C VAL A 197 13.83 -3.57 5.38
N ARG A 198 13.97 -4.70 6.11
CA ARG A 198 13.63 -4.85 7.53
C ARG A 198 12.11 -4.84 7.82
N GLY A 199 11.29 -5.34 6.90
CA GLY A 199 9.92 -5.76 7.23
C GLY A 199 9.92 -6.89 8.25
N ASP A 200 9.18 -6.72 9.36
CA ASP A 200 9.21 -7.66 10.49
C ASP A 200 8.55 -9.00 10.11
N VAL A 201 7.35 -8.92 9.55
CA VAL A 201 6.58 -10.08 9.09
C VAL A 201 6.16 -9.87 7.63
N ASN A 202 6.39 -10.88 6.78
CA ASN A 202 5.98 -10.87 5.38
C ASN A 202 5.14 -12.13 5.15
N LEU A 203 3.87 -11.94 4.82
CA LEU A 203 2.90 -12.98 4.51
C LEU A 203 2.58 -12.90 3.01
N ALA A 204 2.17 -14.02 2.44
CA ALA A 204 1.77 -14.11 1.05
C ALA A 204 0.47 -14.91 0.96
N TRP A 205 -0.50 -14.37 0.21
CA TRP A 205 -1.68 -15.13 -0.18
C TRP A 205 -1.30 -16.24 -1.17
N PRO A 206 -2.14 -17.28 -1.33
CA PRO A 206 -1.90 -18.32 -2.33
C PRO A 206 -1.80 -17.79 -3.77
N SER A 207 -2.40 -16.64 -4.04
CA SER A 207 -2.38 -15.89 -5.31
C SER A 207 -1.12 -15.03 -5.51
N ALA A 208 -0.19 -15.02 -4.55
CA ALA A 208 1.00 -14.18 -4.62
C ALA A 208 1.97 -14.64 -5.72
N GLU A 209 2.43 -13.71 -6.52
CA GLU A 209 3.39 -13.89 -7.61
C GLU A 209 4.62 -13.00 -7.35
N ILE A 210 5.66 -13.59 -6.75
CA ILE A 210 6.89 -12.90 -6.39
C ILE A 210 7.97 -13.22 -7.42
N ALA A 211 8.42 -12.22 -8.19
CA ALA A 211 9.33 -12.44 -9.31
C ALA A 211 10.22 -11.23 -9.62
N VAL A 212 11.29 -11.43 -10.39
CA VAL A 212 12.18 -10.33 -10.84
C VAL A 212 11.50 -9.39 -11.85
N MET A 213 10.59 -9.93 -12.68
CA MET A 213 9.76 -9.20 -13.63
C MET A 213 8.56 -10.07 -14.04
N GLY A 214 7.61 -9.49 -14.78
CA GLY A 214 6.45 -10.23 -15.28
C GLY A 214 6.84 -11.39 -16.22
N PRO A 215 6.05 -12.48 -16.25
CA PRO A 215 6.43 -13.74 -16.88
C PRO A 215 6.70 -13.62 -18.38
N LYS A 216 5.91 -12.80 -19.09
CA LYS A 216 6.12 -12.55 -20.53
C LYS A 216 7.47 -11.89 -20.81
N GLY A 217 7.81 -10.85 -20.06
CA GLY A 217 9.08 -10.14 -20.22
C GLY A 217 10.29 -11.03 -19.88
N ALA A 218 10.16 -11.88 -18.86
CA ALA A 218 11.20 -12.86 -18.53
C ALA A 218 11.42 -13.87 -19.67
N ALA A 219 10.34 -14.42 -20.23
CA ALA A 219 10.42 -15.38 -21.34
C ALA A 219 11.08 -14.77 -22.59
N GLU A 220 10.72 -13.54 -22.96
CA GLU A 220 11.29 -12.83 -24.11
C GLU A 220 12.80 -12.60 -23.99
N ILE A 221 13.31 -12.44 -22.76
CA ILE A 221 14.75 -12.24 -22.50
C ILE A 221 15.48 -13.59 -22.47
N ILE A 222 15.00 -14.55 -21.70
CA ILE A 222 15.66 -15.83 -21.45
C ILE A 222 15.66 -16.69 -22.71
N PHE A 223 14.49 -16.83 -23.35
CA PHE A 223 14.28 -17.72 -24.49
C PHE A 223 14.41 -17.02 -25.84
N LYS A 224 15.02 -15.82 -25.87
CA LYS A 224 15.16 -14.99 -27.08
C LYS A 224 15.69 -15.76 -28.29
N LYS A 225 16.69 -16.63 -28.07
CA LYS A 225 17.30 -17.42 -29.14
C LYS A 225 16.37 -18.54 -29.61
N GLU A 226 15.75 -19.24 -28.68
CA GLU A 226 14.85 -20.38 -28.94
C GLU A 226 13.58 -19.94 -29.66
N ILE A 227 12.95 -18.84 -29.21
CA ILE A 227 11.80 -18.21 -29.89
C ILE A 227 12.17 -17.84 -31.32
N LYS A 228 13.35 -17.24 -31.53
CA LYS A 228 13.80 -16.84 -32.86
C LYS A 228 14.07 -18.03 -33.79
N SER A 229 14.48 -19.16 -33.24
CA SER A 229 14.77 -20.39 -34.00
C SER A 229 13.59 -21.37 -34.07
N ALA A 230 12.44 -21.06 -33.48
CA ALA A 230 11.25 -21.90 -33.53
C ALA A 230 10.58 -21.83 -34.91
N ASP A 231 10.06 -22.97 -35.36
CA ASP A 231 9.38 -23.10 -36.66
C ASP A 231 7.97 -22.46 -36.64
N ASP A 232 7.37 -22.30 -35.46
CA ASP A 232 6.00 -21.86 -35.21
C ASP A 232 5.90 -20.55 -34.41
N GLN A 233 6.64 -19.51 -34.83
CA GLN A 233 6.57 -18.18 -34.21
C GLN A 233 5.15 -17.60 -34.11
#